data_AF-A0A7I9YEP0-F1
#
_entry.id   AF-A0A7I9YEP0-F1
#
_cell.length_a   1.000
_cell.length_b   1.000
_cell.length_c   1.000
_cell.angle_alpha   90.00
_cell.angle_beta   90.00
_cell.angle_gamma   90.00
#
_symmetry.space_group_name_H-M   'P 1'
#
loop_
_entity.id
_entity.type
_entity.pdbx_description
1 polymer ?
#
loop_
_entity_poly.entity_id
_entity_poly.type
_entity_poly.pdbx_seq_one_letter_code
_entity_poly.pdbx_strand_id
1 'polypeptide(L)'
;MGLFRKRKSRATRRAEARALKAGAKLEARLAAKGEAKRFKATQRAEARTLKAQLKSERDRDRAALKAAESQLKAAREGKLLSPARIRRTLTVTRMLAPIVVPLVYRAAMAVRGLIDEQRAERLGVPLARIGEFSGSGKNDARLSARIAGAERTLRMVADRKPKDSETRQFVTAITERLSDLATAVTAIETMPVDRRRAASASISGQLDGIDADLMARLGLPS
;
A
#
# COMPACT_ATOMS: atom_id res chain seq x y z
N MET A 1 -62.50 14.73 -89.31
CA MET A 1 -61.06 14.70 -89.66
C MET A 1 -60.36 13.59 -88.89
N GLY A 2 -60.48 12.33 -89.34
CA GLY A 2 -59.85 11.18 -88.67
C GLY A 2 -58.40 11.00 -89.13
N LEU A 3 -57.44 11.14 -88.21
CA LEU A 3 -56.01 10.98 -88.45
C LEU A 3 -55.65 9.50 -88.68
N PHE A 4 -55.73 9.02 -89.92
CA PHE A 4 -55.15 7.74 -90.32
C PHE A 4 -53.61 7.84 -90.34
N ARG A 5 -52.96 7.51 -89.22
CA ARG A 5 -51.50 7.39 -89.17
C ARG A 5 -51.02 6.21 -90.02
N LYS A 6 -50.02 6.47 -90.87
CA LYS A 6 -49.33 5.50 -91.73
C LYS A 6 -48.75 4.35 -90.86
N ARG A 7 -49.26 3.12 -91.03
CA ARG A 7 -48.79 1.94 -90.29
C ARG A 7 -47.36 1.57 -90.74
N LYS A 8 -46.40 1.55 -89.81
CA LYS A 8 -45.02 1.06 -90.05
C LYS A 8 -45.05 -0.37 -90.62
N SER A 9 -44.16 -0.66 -91.59
CA SER A 9 -44.00 -2.00 -92.20
C SER A 9 -43.66 -3.10 -91.18
N ARG A 10 -44.02 -4.35 -91.47
CA ARG A 10 -43.76 -5.50 -90.57
C ARG A 10 -42.26 -5.71 -90.32
N ALA A 11 -41.42 -5.41 -91.30
CA ALA A 11 -39.97 -5.53 -91.19
C ALA A 11 -39.41 -4.54 -90.16
N THR A 12 -39.83 -3.27 -90.19
CA THR A 12 -39.35 -2.25 -89.26
C THR A 12 -39.81 -2.51 -87.83
N ARG A 13 -41.04 -2.99 -87.62
CA ARG A 13 -41.50 -3.40 -86.29
C ARG A 13 -40.73 -4.59 -85.72
N ARG A 14 -40.36 -5.56 -86.55
CA ARG A 14 -39.53 -6.70 -86.13
C ARG A 14 -38.11 -6.26 -85.75
N ALA A 15 -37.54 -5.31 -86.50
CA ALA A 15 -36.24 -4.74 -86.16
C ALA A 15 -36.29 -3.93 -84.86
N GLU A 16 -37.30 -3.07 -84.69
CA GLU A 16 -37.54 -2.31 -83.46
C GLU A 16 -37.76 -3.26 -82.27
N ALA A 17 -38.56 -4.31 -82.42
CA ALA A 17 -38.78 -5.30 -81.36
C ALA A 17 -37.49 -6.09 -81.01
N ARG A 18 -36.64 -6.41 -81.99
CA ARG A 18 -35.34 -7.06 -81.75
C ARG A 18 -34.36 -6.12 -81.05
N ALA A 19 -34.34 -4.83 -81.43
CA ALA A 19 -33.50 -3.82 -80.79
C ALA A 19 -33.93 -3.59 -79.34
N LEU A 20 -35.24 -3.47 -79.07
CA LEU A 20 -35.77 -3.36 -77.71
C LEU A 20 -35.45 -4.59 -76.86
N LYS A 21 -35.59 -5.80 -77.41
CA LYS A 21 -35.21 -7.05 -76.72
C LYS A 21 -33.71 -7.13 -76.45
N ALA A 22 -32.87 -6.70 -77.39
CA ALA A 22 -31.42 -6.67 -77.21
C ALA A 22 -31.01 -5.64 -76.15
N GLY A 23 -31.59 -4.43 -76.18
CA GLY A 23 -31.42 -3.39 -75.16
C GLY A 23 -31.82 -3.89 -73.77
N ALA A 24 -33.03 -4.44 -73.63
CA ALA A 24 -33.51 -5.00 -72.37
C ALA A 24 -32.62 -6.15 -71.84
N LYS A 25 -32.10 -7.02 -72.72
CA LYS A 25 -31.18 -8.09 -72.33
C LYS A 25 -29.83 -7.55 -71.87
N LEU A 26 -29.31 -6.49 -72.48
CA LEU A 26 -28.07 -5.84 -72.07
C LEU A 26 -28.25 -5.11 -70.74
N GLU A 27 -29.36 -4.38 -70.57
CA GLU A 27 -29.71 -3.71 -69.32
C GLU A 27 -29.87 -4.72 -68.17
N ALA A 28 -30.58 -5.83 -68.40
CA ALA A 28 -30.69 -6.90 -67.41
C ALA A 28 -29.33 -7.50 -67.03
N ARG A 29 -28.42 -7.68 -68.01
CA ARG A 29 -27.05 -8.16 -67.75
C ARG A 29 -26.21 -7.15 -66.97
N LEU A 30 -26.34 -5.86 -67.26
CA LEU A 30 -25.62 -4.80 -66.55
C LEU A 30 -26.17 -4.62 -65.12
N ALA A 31 -27.50 -4.69 -64.95
CA ALA A 31 -28.16 -4.69 -63.67
C ALA A 31 -27.71 -5.86 -62.79
N ALA A 32 -27.75 -7.10 -63.32
CA ALA A 32 -27.28 -8.29 -62.61
C ALA A 32 -25.80 -8.21 -62.22
N LYS A 33 -24.93 -7.67 -63.11
CA LYS A 33 -23.52 -7.42 -62.78
C LYS A 33 -23.35 -6.35 -61.70
N GLY A 34 -24.18 -5.31 -61.71
CA GLY A 34 -24.20 -4.25 -60.71
C GLY A 34 -24.62 -4.77 -59.34
N GLU A 35 -25.70 -5.56 -59.29
CA GLU A 35 -26.20 -6.22 -58.08
C GLU A 35 -25.18 -7.20 -57.50
N ALA A 36 -24.58 -8.05 -58.34
CA ALA A 36 -23.53 -8.98 -57.89
C ALA A 36 -22.32 -8.25 -57.28
N LYS A 37 -21.92 -7.10 -57.86
CA LYS A 37 -20.85 -6.27 -57.30
C LYS A 37 -21.26 -5.65 -55.97
N ARG A 38 -22.48 -5.12 -55.87
CA ARG A 38 -23.02 -4.52 -54.64
C ARG A 38 -23.13 -5.55 -53.52
N PHE A 39 -23.68 -6.73 -53.80
CA PHE A 39 -23.81 -7.84 -52.85
C PHE A 39 -22.44 -8.32 -52.35
N LYS A 40 -21.44 -8.43 -53.25
CA LYS A 40 -20.07 -8.77 -52.84
C LYS A 40 -19.42 -7.67 -52.00
N ALA A 41 -19.74 -6.41 -52.28
CA ALA A 41 -19.24 -5.27 -51.50
C ALA A 41 -19.88 -5.24 -50.10
N THR A 42 -21.19 -5.48 -49.97
CA THR A 42 -21.89 -5.53 -48.68
C THR A 42 -21.38 -6.70 -47.83
N GLN A 43 -21.25 -7.90 -48.39
CA GLN A 43 -20.67 -9.04 -47.67
C GLN A 43 -19.25 -8.77 -47.17
N ARG A 44 -18.42 -8.10 -47.98
CA ARG A 44 -17.06 -7.71 -47.56
C ARG A 44 -17.07 -6.66 -46.46
N ALA A 45 -18.01 -5.71 -46.51
CA ALA A 45 -18.18 -4.71 -45.46
C ALA A 45 -18.61 -5.38 -44.15
N GLU A 46 -19.62 -6.26 -44.19
CA GLU A 46 -20.11 -7.04 -43.05
C GLU A 46 -19.02 -7.93 -42.45
N ALA A 47 -18.25 -8.63 -43.28
CA ALA A 47 -17.13 -9.44 -42.80
C ALA A 47 -16.03 -8.60 -42.12
N ARG A 48 -15.77 -7.38 -42.61
CA ARG A 48 -14.83 -6.44 -42.00
C ARG A 48 -15.36 -5.90 -40.67
N THR A 49 -16.64 -5.57 -40.57
CA THR A 49 -17.24 -5.08 -39.32
C THR A 49 -17.26 -6.17 -38.26
N LEU A 50 -17.63 -7.40 -38.62
CA LEU A 50 -17.59 -8.55 -37.70
C LEU A 50 -16.17 -8.83 -37.22
N LYS A 51 -15.17 -8.80 -38.11
CA LYS A 51 -13.76 -8.98 -37.72
C LYS A 51 -13.27 -7.87 -36.79
N ALA A 52 -13.69 -6.62 -37.03
CA ALA A 52 -13.34 -5.50 -36.17
C ALA A 52 -13.99 -5.61 -34.78
N GLN A 53 -15.26 -6.04 -34.72
CA GLN A 53 -15.97 -6.31 -33.47
C GLN A 53 -15.27 -7.41 -32.67
N LEU A 54 -14.97 -8.56 -33.27
CA LEU A 54 -14.26 -9.66 -32.61
C LEU A 54 -12.87 -9.26 -32.10
N LYS A 55 -12.16 -8.41 -32.85
CA LYS A 55 -10.86 -7.87 -32.40
C LYS A 55 -11.04 -6.94 -31.20
N SER A 56 -12.03 -6.05 -31.26
CA SER A 56 -12.35 -5.16 -30.13
C SER A 56 -12.77 -5.92 -28.89
N GLU A 57 -13.55 -7.00 -29.02
CA GLU A 57 -13.94 -7.86 -27.90
C GLU A 57 -12.71 -8.54 -27.30
N ARG A 58 -11.85 -9.14 -28.13
CA ARG A 58 -10.61 -9.77 -27.64
C ARG A 58 -9.68 -8.78 -26.94
N ASP A 59 -9.59 -7.55 -27.45
CA ASP A 59 -8.77 -6.51 -26.82
C ASP A 59 -9.39 -6.04 -25.49
N ARG A 60 -10.73 -5.97 -25.40
CA ARG A 60 -11.45 -5.72 -24.15
C ARG A 60 -11.24 -6.84 -23.13
N ASP A 61 -11.33 -8.10 -23.55
CA ASP A 61 -11.09 -9.26 -22.69
C ASP A 61 -9.66 -9.25 -22.15
N ARG A 62 -8.68 -8.98 -23.02
CA ARG A 62 -7.27 -8.82 -22.61
C ARG A 62 -7.09 -7.67 -21.63
N ALA A 63 -7.77 -6.54 -21.86
CA ALA A 63 -7.73 -5.41 -20.94
C ALA A 63 -8.38 -5.76 -19.60
N ALA A 64 -9.51 -6.47 -19.60
CA ALA A 64 -10.20 -6.94 -18.41
C ALA A 64 -9.34 -7.94 -17.61
N LEU A 65 -8.68 -8.88 -18.29
CA LEU A 65 -7.74 -9.81 -17.65
C LEU A 65 -6.56 -9.06 -17.03
N LYS A 66 -5.96 -8.09 -17.73
CA LYS A 66 -4.87 -7.26 -17.19
C LYS A 66 -5.34 -6.41 -16.01
N ALA A 67 -6.55 -5.86 -16.08
CA ALA A 67 -7.15 -5.11 -14.99
C ALA A 67 -7.38 -6.03 -13.77
N ALA A 68 -7.94 -7.22 -13.97
CA ALA A 68 -8.14 -8.21 -12.92
C ALA A 68 -6.81 -8.70 -12.33
N GLU A 69 -5.77 -8.93 -13.14
CA GLU A 69 -4.42 -9.25 -12.67
C GLU A 69 -3.82 -8.10 -11.87
N SER A 70 -4.00 -6.85 -12.30
CA SER A 70 -3.53 -5.67 -11.57
C SER A 70 -4.26 -5.51 -10.23
N GLN A 71 -5.56 -5.80 -10.19
CA GLN A 71 -6.36 -5.80 -8.97
C GLN A 71 -5.98 -6.94 -8.04
N LEU A 72 -5.70 -8.14 -8.56
CA LEU A 72 -5.17 -9.27 -7.80
C LEU A 72 -3.79 -8.96 -7.24
N LYS A 73 -2.91 -8.31 -8.02
CA LYS A 73 -1.61 -7.82 -7.54
C LYS A 73 -1.80 -6.78 -6.45
N ALA A 74 -2.68 -5.79 -6.64
CA ALA A 74 -2.98 -4.77 -5.64
C ALA A 74 -3.58 -5.36 -4.36
N ALA A 75 -4.45 -6.36 -4.46
CA ALA A 75 -5.04 -7.07 -3.32
C ALA A 75 -4.00 -7.95 -2.60
N ARG A 76 -3.12 -8.64 -3.34
CA ARG A 76 -1.97 -9.38 -2.79
C ARG A 76 -0.97 -8.45 -2.13
N GLU A 77 -0.76 -7.25 -2.67
CA GLU A 77 0.09 -6.21 -2.10
C GLU A 77 -0.58 -5.52 -0.90
N GLY A 78 -1.91 -5.49 -0.84
CA GLY A 78 -2.72 -5.01 0.27
C GLY A 78 -2.55 -5.82 1.56
N LYS A 79 -2.06 -7.07 1.48
CA LYS A 79 -1.51 -7.76 2.64
C LYS A 79 -0.23 -7.04 3.07
N LEU A 80 -0.24 -6.49 4.28
CA LEU A 80 0.84 -5.72 4.93
C LEU A 80 2.21 -6.42 4.93
N LEU A 81 2.26 -7.71 4.56
CA LEU A 81 3.46 -8.55 4.49
C LEU A 81 3.82 -8.98 3.07
N SER A 82 3.41 -8.25 2.03
CA SER A 82 3.80 -8.60 0.66
C SER A 82 5.31 -8.35 0.44
N PRO A 83 6.04 -9.31 -0.16
CA PRO A 83 7.49 -9.22 -0.31
C PRO A 83 7.92 -8.03 -1.19
N ALA A 84 7.07 -7.57 -2.10
CA ALA A 84 7.32 -6.39 -2.93
C ALA A 84 7.29 -5.09 -2.10
N ARG A 85 6.32 -4.91 -1.19
CA ARG A 85 6.31 -3.76 -0.28
C ARG A 85 7.48 -3.82 0.68
N ILE A 86 7.80 -4.98 1.26
CA ILE A 86 8.95 -5.14 2.17
C ILE A 86 10.26 -4.76 1.45
N ARG A 87 10.46 -5.20 0.19
CA ARG A 87 11.64 -4.80 -0.60
C ARG A 87 11.66 -3.31 -0.89
N ARG A 88 10.50 -2.70 -1.21
CA ARG A 88 10.39 -1.28 -1.54
C ARG A 88 10.53 -0.37 -0.31
N THR A 89 10.02 -0.79 0.84
CA THR A 89 10.24 -0.10 2.11
C THR A 89 11.69 -0.25 2.53
N LEU A 90 12.29 -1.45 2.44
CA LEU A 90 13.71 -1.62 2.73
C LEU A 90 14.61 -0.75 1.85
N THR A 91 14.32 -0.60 0.55
CA THR A 91 15.13 0.26 -0.32
C THR A 91 14.94 1.74 0.01
N VAL A 92 13.71 2.19 0.27
CA VAL A 92 13.45 3.59 0.67
C VAL A 92 14.07 3.89 2.03
N THR A 93 13.89 3.01 3.01
CA THR A 93 14.51 3.14 4.33
C THR A 93 16.02 3.14 4.22
N ARG A 94 16.64 2.28 3.38
CA ARG A 94 18.09 2.26 3.17
C ARG A 94 18.63 3.54 2.52
N MET A 95 17.86 4.17 1.63
CA MET A 95 18.23 5.45 1.00
C MET A 95 18.07 6.65 1.93
N LEU A 96 17.03 6.64 2.79
CA LEU A 96 16.78 7.73 3.74
C LEU A 96 17.56 7.55 5.05
N ALA A 97 18.02 6.34 5.36
CA ALA A 97 18.84 6.03 6.54
C ALA A 97 20.01 7.00 6.76
N PRO A 98 20.89 7.31 5.80
CA PRO A 98 22.03 8.20 6.03
C PRO A 98 21.64 9.64 6.41
N ILE A 99 20.41 10.08 6.14
CA ILE A 99 19.92 11.44 6.46
C ILE A 99 19.10 11.43 7.75
N VAL A 100 18.20 10.44 7.88
CA VAL A 100 17.30 10.32 9.04
C VAL A 100 18.07 9.89 10.29
N VAL A 101 19.04 8.99 10.17
CA VAL A 101 19.82 8.50 11.33
C VAL A 101 20.56 9.65 12.04
N PRO A 102 21.30 10.54 11.34
CA PRO A 102 21.92 11.70 12.00
C PRO A 102 20.92 12.70 12.57
N LEU A 103 19.77 12.91 11.94
CA LEU A 103 18.74 13.83 12.43
C LEU A 103 18.09 13.32 13.72
N VAL A 104 17.74 12.05 13.77
CA VAL A 104 17.20 11.41 14.99
C VAL A 104 18.26 11.43 16.09
N TYR A 105 19.52 11.16 15.76
CA TYR A 105 20.62 11.25 16.71
C TYR A 105 20.81 12.68 17.25
N ARG A 106 20.77 13.70 16.39
CA ARG A 106 20.85 15.11 16.80
C ARG A 106 19.65 15.54 17.63
N ALA A 107 18.44 15.10 17.28
CA ALA A 107 17.23 15.37 18.06
C ALA A 107 17.32 14.72 19.46
N ALA A 108 17.78 13.47 19.52
CA ALA A 108 18.01 12.78 20.80
C ALA A 108 19.07 13.48 21.66
N MET A 109 20.14 13.99 21.05
CA MET A 109 21.18 14.75 21.76
C MET A 109 20.73 16.16 22.16
N ALA A 110 19.88 16.83 21.38
CA ALA A 110 19.32 18.13 21.74
C ALA A 110 18.37 18.00 22.95
N VAL A 111 17.54 16.96 22.99
CA VAL A 111 16.72 16.64 24.17
C VAL A 111 17.61 16.40 25.39
N ARG A 112 18.72 15.69 25.21
CA ARG A 112 19.69 15.45 26.29
C ARG A 112 20.39 16.73 26.75
N GLY A 113 20.77 17.60 25.81
CA GLY A 113 21.37 18.91 26.08
C GLY A 113 20.45 19.85 26.85
N LEU A 114 19.14 19.86 26.54
CA LEU A 114 18.16 20.65 27.29
C LEU A 114 17.97 20.13 28.72
N ILE A 115 18.04 18.82 28.92
CA ILE A 115 18.02 18.21 30.26
C ILE A 115 19.31 18.56 31.01
N ASP A 116 20.46 18.55 30.34
CA ASP A 116 21.76 18.88 30.94
C ASP A 116 21.90 20.39 31.23
N GLU A 117 21.35 21.28 30.41
CA GLU A 117 21.28 22.73 30.65
C GLU A 117 20.37 23.08 31.82
N GLN A 118 19.19 22.46 31.91
CA GLN A 118 18.30 22.61 33.08
C GLN A 118 18.93 22.03 34.36
N ARG A 119 19.79 21.00 34.23
CA ARG A 119 20.57 20.44 35.34
C ARG A 119 21.71 21.39 35.75
N ALA A 120 22.31 22.11 34.80
CA ALA A 120 23.34 23.10 35.05
C ALA A 120 22.80 24.38 35.72
N GLU A 121 21.62 24.87 35.31
CA GLU A 121 20.98 26.05 35.90
C GLU A 121 20.44 25.79 37.32
N ARG A 122 19.95 24.57 37.59
CA ARG A 122 19.44 24.21 38.93
C ARG A 122 20.52 23.89 39.96
N LEU A 123 21.75 23.63 39.52
CA LEU A 123 22.85 23.24 40.41
C LEU A 123 23.89 24.32 40.63
N GLY A 124 23.89 25.44 39.87
CA GLY A 124 24.72 26.62 40.17
C GLY A 124 26.22 26.36 40.35
N VAL A 125 26.76 25.24 39.82
CA VAL A 125 28.15 24.81 40.05
C VAL A 125 28.82 24.37 38.74
N PRO A 126 30.09 24.77 38.48
CA PRO A 126 30.80 24.48 37.24
C PRO A 126 31.03 22.97 37.01
N LEU A 127 31.05 22.59 35.72
CA LEU A 127 31.23 21.24 35.14
C LEU A 127 32.43 20.42 35.68
N ALA A 128 33.37 21.04 36.41
CA ALA A 128 34.54 20.38 36.98
C ALA A 128 34.26 19.41 38.15
N ARG A 129 33.06 19.44 38.74
CA ARG A 129 32.66 18.52 39.85
C ARG A 129 31.85 17.30 39.43
N ILE A 130 31.52 17.15 38.15
CA ILE A 130 30.72 16.00 37.65
C ILE A 130 31.55 14.71 37.59
N GLY A 131 32.89 14.81 37.65
CA GLY A 131 33.79 13.66 37.73
C GLY A 131 33.54 12.75 38.96
N GLU A 132 33.19 13.33 40.12
CA GLU A 132 32.93 12.58 41.36
C GLU A 132 31.55 11.90 41.40
N PHE A 133 30.61 12.31 40.52
CA PHE A 133 29.26 11.74 40.43
C PHE A 133 28.98 10.99 39.10
N SER A 134 29.93 10.96 38.17
CA SER A 134 29.78 10.38 36.82
C SER A 134 29.54 8.86 36.78
N GLY A 135 29.68 8.16 37.91
CA GLY A 135 29.36 6.74 38.04
C GLY A 135 27.87 6.43 38.18
N SER A 136 27.03 7.38 38.63
CA SER A 136 25.64 7.10 39.02
C SER A 136 24.65 7.02 37.86
N GLY A 137 24.83 7.82 36.80
CA GLY A 137 23.87 7.87 35.67
C GLY A 137 23.81 6.59 34.81
N LYS A 138 24.78 5.68 34.95
CA LYS A 138 24.82 4.44 34.16
C LYS A 138 23.72 3.45 34.55
N ASN A 139 23.36 3.38 35.83
CA ASN A 139 22.36 2.43 36.32
C ASN A 139 20.94 2.91 36.01
N ASP A 140 20.67 4.20 36.19
CA ASP A 140 19.36 4.81 35.94
C ASP A 140 19.04 4.80 34.43
N ALA A 141 20.05 5.03 33.59
CA ALA A 141 19.93 4.88 32.13
C ALA A 141 19.64 3.42 31.71
N ARG A 142 20.20 2.43 32.41
CA ARG A 142 19.91 1.00 32.16
C ARG A 142 18.47 0.66 32.53
N LEU A 143 17.96 1.14 33.67
CA LEU A 143 16.57 0.93 34.09
C LEU A 143 15.59 1.56 33.10
N SER A 144 15.86 2.79 32.66
CA SER A 144 15.05 3.48 31.65
C SER A 144 15.04 2.72 30.32
N ALA A 145 16.18 2.16 29.89
CA ALA A 145 16.26 1.35 28.69
C ALA A 145 15.49 0.02 28.83
N ARG A 146 15.49 -0.60 30.01
CA ARG A 146 14.68 -1.81 30.31
C ARG A 146 13.19 -1.51 30.26
N ILE A 147 12.73 -0.41 30.85
CA ILE A 147 11.32 0.02 30.77
C ILE A 147 10.89 0.17 29.31
N ALA A 148 11.68 0.86 28.49
CA ALA A 148 11.40 1.01 27.06
C ALA A 148 11.47 -0.33 26.28
N GLY A 149 12.20 -1.32 26.78
CA GLY A 149 12.19 -2.69 26.29
C GLY A 149 10.90 -3.43 26.64
N ALA A 150 10.50 -3.39 27.91
CA ALA A 150 9.27 -3.99 28.42
C ALA A 150 8.02 -3.44 27.71
N GLU A 151 7.95 -2.12 27.46
CA GLU A 151 6.88 -1.52 26.67
C GLU A 151 6.80 -2.07 25.23
N ARG A 152 7.95 -2.33 24.59
CA ARG A 152 7.98 -2.91 23.25
C ARG A 152 7.45 -4.34 23.27
N THR A 153 7.84 -5.13 24.26
CA THR A 153 7.33 -6.49 24.46
C THR A 153 5.83 -6.49 24.78
N LEU A 154 5.35 -5.53 25.57
CA LEU A 154 3.93 -5.36 25.89
C LEU A 154 3.08 -5.11 24.64
N ARG A 155 3.56 -4.28 23.71
CA ARG A 155 2.90 -4.07 22.40
C ARG A 155 2.79 -5.38 21.61
N MET A 156 3.80 -6.26 21.67
CA MET A 156 3.74 -7.58 21.02
C MET A 156 2.68 -8.49 21.65
N VAL A 157 2.50 -8.44 22.99
CA VAL A 157 1.43 -9.17 23.68
C VAL A 157 0.06 -8.67 23.22
N ALA A 158 -0.12 -7.35 23.14
CA ALA A 158 -1.35 -6.73 22.66
C ALA A 158 -1.70 -7.14 21.22
N ASP A 159 -0.71 -7.15 20.32
CA ASP A 159 -0.87 -7.52 18.91
C ASP A 159 -1.21 -9.01 18.71
N ARG A 160 -0.76 -9.88 19.62
CA ARG A 160 -1.00 -11.33 19.51
C ARG A 160 -2.45 -11.71 19.78
N LYS A 161 -3.12 -11.05 20.73
CA LYS A 161 -4.52 -11.32 21.12
C LYS A 161 -5.33 -10.03 21.28
N PRO A 162 -5.60 -9.28 20.19
CA PRO A 162 -6.22 -7.95 20.27
C PRO A 162 -7.70 -7.98 20.68
N LYS A 163 -8.37 -9.14 20.58
CA LYS A 163 -9.80 -9.31 20.91
C LYS A 163 -10.06 -9.87 22.30
N ASP A 164 -9.02 -10.27 23.02
CA ASP A 164 -9.14 -10.83 24.36
C ASP A 164 -9.24 -9.72 25.41
N SER A 165 -10.30 -9.75 26.22
CA SER A 165 -10.54 -8.74 27.25
C SER A 165 -9.52 -8.82 28.38
N GLU A 166 -9.05 -10.03 28.72
CA GLU A 166 -8.06 -10.22 29.77
C GLU A 166 -6.71 -9.62 29.36
N THR A 167 -6.28 -9.87 28.12
CA THR A 167 -5.07 -9.27 27.54
C THR A 167 -5.14 -7.73 27.54
N ARG A 168 -6.31 -7.13 27.25
CA ARG A 168 -6.45 -5.67 27.28
C ARG A 168 -6.32 -5.10 28.70
N GLN A 169 -6.97 -5.71 29.68
CA GLN A 169 -6.87 -5.29 31.09
C GLN A 169 -5.43 -5.40 31.58
N PHE A 170 -4.74 -6.48 31.23
CA PHE A 170 -3.32 -6.65 31.53
C PHE A 170 -2.47 -5.56 30.88
N VAL A 171 -2.69 -5.26 29.60
CA VAL A 171 -1.94 -4.21 28.90
C VAL A 171 -2.13 -2.84 29.54
N THR A 172 -3.37 -2.50 29.92
CA THR A 172 -3.64 -1.25 30.64
C THR A 172 -2.91 -1.21 31.98
N ALA A 173 -3.02 -2.28 32.79
CA ALA A 173 -2.38 -2.35 34.11
C ALA A 173 -0.85 -2.28 34.05
N ILE A 174 -0.21 -2.98 33.09
CA ILE A 174 1.25 -2.94 32.94
C ILE A 174 1.72 -1.60 32.38
N THR A 175 0.94 -0.96 31.49
CA THR A 175 1.28 0.38 30.99
C THR A 175 1.32 1.40 32.13
N GLU A 176 0.31 1.39 32.99
CA GLU A 176 0.26 2.26 34.19
C GLU A 176 1.45 1.97 35.11
N ARG A 177 1.71 0.70 35.42
CA ARG A 177 2.84 0.30 36.27
C ARG A 177 4.21 0.70 35.69
N LEU A 178 4.41 0.58 34.38
CA LEU A 178 5.65 1.01 33.72
C LEU A 178 5.82 2.53 33.78
N SER A 179 4.73 3.31 33.67
CA SER A 179 4.78 4.77 33.86
C SER A 179 5.10 5.18 35.29
N ASP A 180 4.58 4.46 36.29
CA ASP A 180 4.92 4.68 37.70
C ASP A 180 6.39 4.37 37.97
N LEU A 181 6.90 3.27 37.41
CA LEU A 181 8.31 2.91 37.51
C LEU A 181 9.23 3.93 36.82
N ALA A 182 8.84 4.47 35.66
CA ALA A 182 9.58 5.54 35.00
C ALA A 182 9.65 6.80 35.90
N THR A 183 8.53 7.16 36.53
CA THR A 183 8.48 8.27 37.49
C THR A 183 9.37 7.98 38.71
N ALA A 184 9.35 6.76 39.23
CA ALA A 184 10.20 6.34 40.35
C ALA A 184 11.69 6.41 40.01
N VAL A 185 12.10 6.01 38.79
CA VAL A 185 13.49 6.14 38.32
C VAL A 185 13.92 7.61 38.35
N THR A 186 13.09 8.54 37.85
CA THR A 186 13.40 9.97 37.91
C THR A 186 13.47 10.53 39.33
N ALA A 187 12.60 10.06 40.24
CA ALA A 187 12.60 10.47 41.64
C ALA A 187 13.88 10.04 42.37
N ILE A 188 14.36 8.83 42.08
CA ILE A 188 15.56 8.26 42.70
C ILE A 188 16.83 9.03 42.32
N GLU A 189 16.86 9.70 41.17
CA GLU A 189 18.02 10.51 40.76
C GLU A 189 18.36 11.61 41.79
N THR A 190 17.36 12.12 42.50
CA THR A 190 17.51 13.17 43.53
C THR A 190 17.89 12.63 44.92
N MET A 191 17.90 11.31 45.10
CA MET A 191 18.18 10.68 46.39
C MET A 191 19.69 10.50 46.66
N PRO A 192 20.12 10.46 47.94
CA PRO A 192 21.47 10.06 48.33
C PRO A 192 21.87 8.68 47.79
N VAL A 193 23.16 8.45 47.56
CA VAL A 193 23.70 7.27 46.86
C VAL A 193 23.20 5.94 47.43
N ASP A 194 23.21 5.79 48.76
CA ASP A 194 22.83 4.51 49.41
C ASP A 194 21.33 4.22 49.28
N ARG A 195 20.48 5.23 49.47
CA ARG A 195 19.03 5.10 49.24
C ARG A 195 18.72 4.85 47.78
N ARG A 196 19.43 5.52 46.87
CA ARG A 196 19.28 5.32 45.43
C ARG A 196 19.64 3.90 45.02
N ARG A 197 20.74 3.33 45.54
CA ARG A 197 21.10 1.93 45.24
C ARG A 197 20.01 0.97 45.68
N ALA A 198 19.53 1.09 46.91
CA ALA A 198 18.45 0.25 47.43
C ALA A 198 17.16 0.38 46.60
N ALA A 199 16.76 1.61 46.26
CA ALA A 199 15.58 1.87 45.45
C ALA A 199 15.73 1.36 44.00
N SER A 200 16.91 1.53 43.38
CA SER A 200 17.21 1.01 42.05
C SER A 200 17.17 -0.52 41.98
N ALA A 201 17.62 -1.21 43.04
CA ALA A 201 17.52 -2.67 43.15
C ALA A 201 16.06 -3.13 43.29
N SER A 202 15.23 -2.41 44.06
CA SER A 202 13.80 -2.68 44.17
C SER A 202 13.08 -2.50 42.82
N ILE A 203 13.35 -1.41 42.10
CA ILE A 203 12.81 -1.18 40.74
C ILE A 203 13.24 -2.30 39.79
N SER A 204 14.51 -2.71 39.84
CA SER A 204 14.99 -3.82 39.01
C SER A 204 14.19 -5.10 39.28
N GLY A 205 13.95 -5.47 40.54
CA GLY A 205 13.16 -6.66 40.87
C GLY A 205 11.70 -6.57 40.43
N GLN A 206 11.10 -5.38 40.45
CA GLN A 206 9.76 -5.18 39.90
C GLN A 206 9.73 -5.33 38.37
N LEU A 207 10.75 -4.83 37.67
CA LEU A 207 10.89 -5.01 36.23
C LEU A 207 11.11 -6.49 35.88
N ASP A 208 11.88 -7.23 36.67
CA ASP A 208 12.08 -8.67 36.47
C ASP A 208 10.74 -9.43 36.55
N GLY A 209 9.87 -9.06 37.49
CA GLY A 209 8.52 -9.63 37.58
C GLY A 209 7.64 -9.30 36.38
N ILE A 210 7.68 -8.05 35.89
CA ILE A 210 6.95 -7.64 34.69
C ILE A 210 7.48 -8.38 33.46
N ASP A 211 8.79 -8.50 33.31
CA ASP A 211 9.42 -9.24 32.21
C ASP A 211 8.98 -10.71 32.22
N ALA A 212 8.92 -11.36 33.40
CA ALA A 212 8.42 -12.73 33.52
C ALA A 212 6.95 -12.86 33.11
N ASP A 213 6.08 -11.96 33.56
CA ASP A 213 4.65 -11.95 33.18
C ASP A 213 4.46 -11.76 31.66
N LEU A 214 5.27 -10.88 31.06
CA LEU A 214 5.27 -10.64 29.62
C LEU A 214 5.71 -11.90 28.86
N MET A 215 6.78 -12.57 29.30
CA MET A 215 7.27 -13.79 28.66
C MET A 215 6.27 -14.94 28.79
N ALA A 216 5.65 -15.10 29.96
CA ALA A 216 4.61 -16.11 30.20
C ALA A 216 3.43 -15.94 29.23
N ARG A 217 2.99 -14.70 29.00
CA ARG A 217 1.91 -14.40 28.03
C ARG A 217 2.35 -14.54 26.57
N LEU A 218 3.64 -14.40 26.29
CA LEU A 218 4.23 -14.75 24.99
C LEU A 218 4.51 -16.26 24.84
N GLY A 219 4.28 -17.08 25.88
CA GLY A 219 4.58 -18.51 25.87
C GLY A 219 6.07 -18.80 25.69
N LEU A 220 6.92 -17.86 26.11
CA LEU A 220 8.37 -18.01 26.12
C LEU A 220 8.80 -18.42 27.54
N PRO A 221 9.76 -19.35 27.69
CA PRO A 221 10.29 -19.68 29.00
C PRO A 221 11.01 -18.46 29.60
N SER A 222 10.69 -18.18 30.86
CA SER A 222 11.33 -17.18 31.73
C SER A 222 12.65 -17.70 32.31
#